data_AF-A0A4Y1ZB16-F1
#
_entry.id   AF-A0A4Y1ZB16-F1
#
_cell.length_a   1.000
_cell.length_b   1.000
_cell.length_c   1.000
_cell.angle_alpha   90.00
_cell.angle_beta   90.00
_cell.angle_gamma   90.00
#
_symmetry.space_group_name_H-M   'P 1'
#
loop_
_entity.id
_entity.type
_entity.pdbx_description
1 polymer ?
#
loop_
_entity_poly.entity_id
_entity_poly.type
_entity_poly.pdbx_seq_one_letter_code
_entity_poly.pdbx_strand_id
1 'polypeptide(L)'
;MNRIKVAVIGSCASRDNFNHHFVPNYKDFFKCVVSQNQMSMISLMADPIPFHADHVTGDVSNYAKLHFTTELEKSVLYNLLINDPDYVILDFYADIFTEHGKLINR
;
A
#
# COMPACT_ATOMS: atom_id res chain seq x y z
N MET A 1 15.53 21.97 -7.35
CA MET A 1 15.57 21.32 -6.02
C MET A 1 15.13 19.88 -6.19
N ASN A 2 15.79 18.94 -5.51
CA ASN A 2 15.35 17.54 -5.53
C ASN A 2 14.14 17.39 -4.60
N ARG A 3 13.05 16.80 -5.07
CA ARG A 3 11.84 16.59 -4.24
C ARG A 3 12.11 15.46 -3.25
N ILE A 4 11.61 15.58 -2.03
CA ILE A 4 11.74 14.56 -0.99
C ILE A 4 10.94 13.33 -1.44
N LYS A 5 11.62 12.19 -1.59
CA LYS A 5 10.98 10.92 -1.91
C LYS A 5 10.37 10.34 -0.65
N VAL A 6 9.09 9.99 -0.74
CA VAL A 6 8.35 9.42 0.37
C VAL A 6 7.70 8.10 -0.06
N ALA A 7 7.72 7.13 0.83
CA ALA A 7 6.98 5.89 0.68
C ALA A 7 5.85 5.83 1.72
N VAL A 8 4.72 5.25 1.34
CA VAL A 8 3.57 5.06 2.23
C VAL A 8 3.18 3.58 2.25
N ILE A 9 3.13 2.98 3.43
CA ILE A 9 2.48 1.69 3.68
C ILE A 9 1.40 1.96 4.71
N GLY A 10 0.14 1.93 4.29
CA GLY A 10 -0.95 2.30 5.18
C GLY A 10 -2.32 2.49 4.52
N SER A 11 -3.16 3.28 5.15
CA SER A 11 -4.51 3.64 4.75
C SER A 11 -4.54 4.72 3.65
N CYS A 12 -5.73 4.89 3.07
CA CYS A 12 -6.01 5.98 2.13
C CYS A 12 -5.75 7.36 2.74
N ALA A 13 -6.02 7.54 4.04
CA ALA A 13 -5.82 8.83 4.72
C ALA A 13 -4.34 9.25 4.70
N SER A 14 -3.41 8.33 4.95
CA SER A 14 -1.97 8.60 4.85
C SER A 14 -1.55 8.89 3.42
N ARG A 15 -2.05 8.11 2.44
CA ARG A 15 -1.75 8.29 1.02
C ARG A 15 -2.27 9.61 0.45
N ASP A 16 -3.42 10.09 0.90
CA ASP A 16 -4.09 11.26 0.33
C ASP A 16 -3.37 12.59 0.60
N ASN A 17 -2.43 12.63 1.55
CA ASN A 17 -1.48 13.73 1.67
C ASN A 17 -0.62 13.93 0.40
N PHE A 18 -0.51 12.91 -0.45
CA PHE A 18 0.23 12.92 -1.71
C PHE A 18 -0.70 12.84 -2.93
N ASN A 19 -1.87 13.46 -2.82
CA ASN A 19 -2.88 13.53 -3.87
C ASN A 19 -3.26 14.99 -4.16
N HIS A 20 -3.17 15.39 -5.43
CA HIS A 20 -3.41 16.77 -5.87
C HIS A 20 -4.84 17.27 -5.63
N HIS A 21 -5.82 16.36 -5.49
CA HIS A 21 -7.19 16.74 -5.16
C HIS A 21 -7.32 17.24 -3.72
N PHE A 22 -6.46 16.79 -2.81
CA PHE A 22 -6.49 17.17 -1.40
C PHE A 22 -5.41 18.19 -1.03
N VAL A 23 -4.19 18.01 -1.57
CA VAL A 23 -3.04 18.91 -1.33
C VAL A 23 -2.47 19.32 -2.69
N PRO A 24 -2.99 20.37 -3.35
CA PRO A 24 -2.67 20.67 -4.75
C PRO A 24 -1.17 20.84 -5.05
N ASN A 25 -0.41 21.37 -4.10
CA ASN A 25 1.00 21.74 -4.26
C ASN A 25 1.99 20.73 -3.64
N TYR A 26 1.56 19.53 -3.22
CA TYR A 26 2.47 18.55 -2.59
C TYR A 26 3.67 18.19 -3.48
N LYS A 27 3.48 18.20 -4.81
CA LYS A 27 4.52 17.88 -5.80
C LYS A 27 5.64 18.91 -5.84
N ASP A 28 5.48 20.09 -5.26
CA ASP A 28 6.56 21.08 -5.17
C ASP A 28 7.64 20.63 -4.17
N PHE A 29 7.24 19.83 -3.18
CA PHE A 29 8.08 19.41 -2.06
C PHE A 29 8.37 17.90 -2.07
N PHE A 30 7.39 17.08 -2.45
CA PHE A 30 7.43 15.62 -2.28
C PHE A 30 7.23 14.85 -3.59
N LYS A 31 7.74 13.63 -3.61
CA LYS A 31 7.46 12.60 -4.62
C LYS A 31 7.10 11.30 -3.90
N CYS A 32 5.83 10.91 -3.95
CA CYS A 32 5.41 9.58 -3.47
C CYS A 32 5.95 8.53 -4.45
N VAL A 33 6.95 7.76 -4.03
CA VAL A 33 7.65 6.78 -4.86
C VAL A 33 7.15 5.35 -4.67
N VAL A 34 6.57 5.05 -3.50
CA VAL A 34 5.97 3.76 -3.18
C VAL A 34 4.68 4.00 -2.42
N SER A 35 3.61 3.30 -2.77
CA SER A 35 2.35 3.31 -2.04
C SER A 35 1.80 1.89 -1.98
N GLN A 36 1.56 1.38 -0.79
CA GLN A 36 0.90 0.11 -0.56
C GLN A 36 -0.22 0.31 0.44
N ASN A 37 -1.44 -0.06 0.03
CA ASN A 37 -2.62 0.21 0.83
C ASN A 37 -3.00 -1.02 1.67
N GLN A 38 -3.54 -0.73 2.86
CA GLN A 38 -4.34 -1.65 3.67
C GLN A 38 -3.68 -3.02 3.94
N MET A 39 -2.37 -3.04 4.16
CA MET A 39 -1.66 -4.25 4.58
C MET A 39 -1.25 -4.13 6.03
N SER A 40 -1.57 -5.15 6.83
CA SER A 40 -1.13 -5.23 8.23
C SER A 40 0.37 -5.53 8.31
N MET A 41 0.99 -5.17 9.43
CA MET A 41 2.40 -5.46 9.68
C MET A 41 2.68 -6.97 9.72
N ILE A 42 1.73 -7.76 10.24
CA ILE A 42 1.83 -9.22 10.24
C ILE A 42 1.85 -9.76 8.82
N SER A 43 0.95 -9.29 7.94
CA SER A 43 0.95 -9.70 6.53
C SER A 43 2.22 -9.25 5.80
N LEU A 44 2.67 -8.01 6.04
CA LEU A 44 3.86 -7.46 5.40
C LEU A 44 5.12 -8.31 5.66
N MET A 45 5.25 -8.83 6.87
CA MET A 45 6.41 -9.61 7.29
C MET A 45 6.26 -11.12 7.08
N ALA A 46 5.10 -11.58 6.59
CA ALA A 46 4.88 -12.98 6.26
C ALA A 46 5.59 -13.37 4.95
N ASP A 47 5.82 -14.67 4.77
CA ASP A 47 6.34 -15.18 3.52
C ASP A 47 5.37 -14.90 2.35
N PRO A 48 5.89 -14.67 1.12
CA PRO A 48 5.05 -14.58 -0.06
C PRO A 48 4.19 -15.81 -0.26
N ILE A 49 2.96 -15.61 -0.72
CA ILE A 49 2.00 -16.68 -0.97
C ILE A 49 2.01 -17.00 -2.47
N PRO A 50 2.40 -18.22 -2.89
CA PRO A 50 2.31 -18.61 -4.30
C PRO A 50 0.87 -18.52 -4.78
N PHE A 51 0.64 -17.86 -5.92
CA PHE A 51 -0.65 -17.75 -6.55
C PHE A 51 -0.52 -17.91 -8.06
N HIS A 52 -1.59 -18.35 -8.71
CA HIS A 52 -1.69 -18.36 -10.15
C HIS A 52 -2.48 -17.13 -10.60
N ALA A 53 -1.87 -16.27 -11.42
CA ALA A 53 -2.46 -14.99 -11.79
C ALA A 53 -3.78 -15.13 -12.57
N ASP A 54 -3.98 -16.25 -13.27
CA ASP A 54 -5.22 -16.63 -13.95
C ASP A 54 -6.35 -16.98 -12.98
N HIS A 55 -6.08 -17.21 -11.70
CA HIS A 55 -7.12 -17.39 -10.67
C HIS A 55 -7.78 -16.07 -10.25
N VAL A 56 -7.18 -14.91 -10.59
CA VAL A 56 -7.79 -13.59 -10.35
C VAL A 56 -8.86 -13.33 -11.43
N THR A 57 -10.01 -13.96 -11.24
CA THR A 57 -11.17 -13.92 -12.15
C THR A 57 -12.17 -12.84 -11.74
N GLY A 58 -13.05 -12.44 -12.68
CA GLY A 58 -14.12 -11.47 -12.44
C GLY A 58 -13.81 -10.04 -12.90
N ASP A 59 -14.79 -9.14 -12.72
CA ASP A 59 -14.69 -7.72 -13.05
C ASP A 59 -13.94 -6.96 -11.94
N VAL A 60 -12.62 -7.18 -11.90
CA VAL A 60 -11.72 -6.55 -10.93
C VAL A 60 -10.89 -5.51 -11.65
N SER A 61 -10.90 -4.27 -11.14
CA SER A 61 -10.10 -3.19 -11.70
C SER A 61 -8.60 -3.52 -11.68
N ASN A 62 -7.83 -3.00 -12.63
CA ASN A 62 -6.37 -3.18 -12.67
C ASN A 62 -5.69 -2.73 -11.37
N TYR A 63 -6.22 -1.70 -10.72
CA TYR A 63 -5.72 -1.21 -9.43
C TYR A 63 -5.91 -2.24 -8.32
N ALA A 64 -7.10 -2.85 -8.24
CA ALA A 64 -7.36 -3.91 -7.26
C ALA A 64 -6.50 -5.15 -7.55
N LYS A 65 -6.36 -5.56 -8.82
CA LYS A 65 -5.46 -6.66 -9.22
C LYS A 65 -4.02 -6.40 -8.77
N LEU A 66 -3.50 -5.21 -9.05
CA LEU A 66 -2.16 -4.82 -8.63
C LEU A 66 -2.01 -4.89 -7.11
N HIS A 67 -2.97 -4.37 -6.34
CA HIS A 67 -2.91 -4.42 -4.89
C HIS A 67 -2.90 -5.84 -4.32
N PHE A 68 -3.70 -6.75 -4.88
CA PHE A 68 -3.68 -8.15 -4.48
C PHE A 68 -2.36 -8.82 -4.82
N THR A 69 -1.85 -8.60 -6.04
CA THR A 69 -0.56 -9.15 -6.45
C THR A 69 0.59 -8.64 -5.58
N THR A 70 0.66 -7.34 -5.30
CA THR A 70 1.74 -6.79 -4.47
C THR A 70 1.65 -7.22 -3.01
N GLU A 71 0.44 -7.50 -2.51
CA GLU A 71 0.23 -8.12 -1.19
C GLU A 71 0.78 -9.55 -1.19
N LEU A 72 0.38 -10.39 -2.15
CA LEU A 72 0.73 -11.82 -2.12
C LEU A 72 2.23 -12.04 -2.35
N GLU A 73 2.84 -11.22 -3.21
CA GLU A 73 4.28 -11.26 -3.49
C GLU A 73 5.12 -10.55 -2.44
N LYS A 74 4.50 -9.79 -1.54
CA LYS A 74 5.18 -8.88 -0.59
C LYS A 74 6.13 -7.91 -1.30
N SER A 75 5.80 -7.51 -2.54
CA SER A 75 6.71 -6.77 -3.41
C SER A 75 6.99 -5.34 -2.93
N VAL A 76 6.20 -4.82 -1.98
CA VAL A 76 6.44 -3.51 -1.38
C VAL A 76 7.82 -3.42 -0.71
N LEU A 77 8.33 -4.50 -0.09
CA LEU A 77 9.64 -4.49 0.57
C LEU A 77 10.76 -4.29 -0.46
N TYR A 78 10.68 -4.96 -1.60
CA TYR A 78 11.61 -4.76 -2.72
C TYR A 78 11.44 -3.38 -3.35
N ASN A 79 10.20 -2.89 -3.48
CA ASN A 79 9.94 -1.56 -4.01
C ASN A 79 10.52 -0.46 -3.13
N LEU A 80 10.50 -0.62 -1.80
CA LEU A 80 11.19 0.30 -0.88
C LEU A 80 12.70 0.35 -1.16
N LEU A 81 13.34 -0.81 -1.32
CA LEU A 81 14.77 -0.89 -1.61
C LEU A 81 15.13 -0.26 -2.95
N ILE A 82 14.36 -0.55 -4.01
CA ILE A 82 14.64 -0.06 -5.37
C ILE A 82 14.41 1.45 -5.49
N ASN A 83 13.36 1.96 -4.84
CA ASN A 83 12.99 3.37 -4.98
C ASN A 83 13.77 4.30 -4.05
N ASP A 84 14.38 3.75 -3.00
CA ASP A 84 15.25 4.46 -2.05
C ASP A 84 14.58 5.76 -1.55
N PRO A 85 13.46 5.65 -0.82
CA PRO A 85 12.77 6.81 -0.27
C PRO A 85 13.55 7.44 0.89
N ASP A 86 13.48 8.76 1.02
CA ASP A 86 14.08 9.47 2.15
C ASP A 86 13.32 9.19 3.45
N TYR A 87 12.00 8.99 3.36
CA TYR A 87 11.13 8.68 4.49
C TYR A 87 10.11 7.60 4.14
N VAL A 88 9.82 6.74 5.11
CA VAL A 88 8.73 5.75 5.05
C VAL A 88 7.67 6.13 6.08
N ILE A 89 6.45 6.37 5.61
CA ILE A 89 5.27 6.57 6.45
C ILE A 89 4.59 5.22 6.60
N LEU A 90 4.53 4.74 7.85
CA LEU A 90 3.83 3.52 8.23
C LEU A 90 2.58 3.91 9.02
N ASP A 91 1.42 3.42 8.60
CA ASP A 91 0.24 3.43 9.45
C ASP A 91 -0.26 2.02 9.73
N PHE A 92 -0.73 1.82 10.96
CA PHE A 92 -1.19 0.53 11.47
C PHE A 92 -2.71 0.41 11.38
N TYR A 93 -3.33 1.08 10.40
CA TYR A 93 -4.78 1.05 10.26
C TYR A 93 -5.28 -0.37 10.03
N ALA A 94 -4.63 -1.13 9.14
CA ALA A 94 -5.01 -2.51 8.83
C ALA A 94 -4.77 -3.49 10.00
N ASP A 95 -3.82 -3.19 10.90
CA ASP A 95 -3.57 -3.98 12.10
C ASP A 95 -4.68 -3.83 13.15
N ILE A 96 -5.32 -2.65 13.21
CA ILE A 96 -6.40 -2.34 14.16
C ILE A 96 -7.77 -2.66 13.55
N PHE A 97 -7.99 -2.26 12.30
CA PHE A 97 -9.21 -2.52 11.54
C PHE A 97 -9.10 -3.85 10.79
N THR A 98 -9.06 -4.96 11.52
CA THR A 98 -9.45 -6.23 10.95
C THR A 98 -10.97 -6.22 10.73
N GLU A 99 -11.44 -6.19 9.48
CA GLU A 99 -12.85 -6.48 9.15
C GLU A 99 -13.29 -7.93 9.55
N HIS A 100 -12.46 -8.67 10.28
CA HIS A 100 -12.85 -9.91 10.96
C HIS A 100 -13.92 -9.71 12.06
N GLY A 101 -14.22 -8.46 12.45
CA GLY A 101 -15.27 -8.14 13.42
C GLY A 101 -16.72 -8.36 12.97
N LYS A 102 -16.97 -8.75 11.70
CA LYS A 102 -18.32 -9.09 11.21
C LYS A 102 -18.62 -10.59 11.11
N LEU A 103 -17.66 -11.47 11.42
CA LEU A 103 -17.85 -12.93 11.40
C LEU A 103 -17.98 -13.57 12.79
N ILE A 104 -17.99 -12.77 13.86
CA ILE A 104 -18.23 -13.24 15.24
C ILE A 104 -19.45 -12.53 15.82
N ASN A 105 -20.58 -12.61 15.11
CA ASN A 105 -21.93 -12.41 15.65
C ASN A 105 -22.96 -12.68 14.55
N ARG A 106 -23.16 -13.96 14.22
CA ARG A 106 -24.44 -14.54 13.78
C ARG A 106 -24.50 -16.00 14.19
#